data_AF-A0A6G2U0C8-F1
#
_entry.id   AF-A0A6G2U0C8-F1
#
_cell.length_a   1.000
_cell.length_b   1.000
_cell.length_c   1.000
_cell.angle_alpha   90.00
_cell.angle_beta   90.00
_cell.angle_gamma   90.00
#
_symmetry.space_group_name_H-M   'P 1'
#
loop_
_entity.id
_entity.type
_entity.pdbx_description
1 polymer ?
#
loop_
_entity_poly.entity_id
_entity_poly.type
_entity_poly.pdbx_seq_one_letter_code
_entity_poly.pdbx_strand_id
1 'polypeptide(L)'
;MSIWWSLHLRREPASVPLARRLLLGTMETAGVDPDICYDLSVALSEACANAVEHGGDATTEDYRVTAFIDGDTCRIEVTDSGPGFRPDPAPPRSPVDRT
;
A
#
# COMPACT_ATOMS: atom_id res chain seq x y z
N MET A 1 17.26 13.86 6.98
CA MET A 1 17.64 13.20 5.72
C MET A 1 16.36 12.89 4.99
N SER A 2 16.27 13.20 3.70
CA SER A 2 15.09 12.90 2.88
C SER A 2 15.40 11.73 1.95
N ILE A 3 14.56 10.70 1.94
CA ILE A 3 14.68 9.56 1.03
C ILE A 3 13.42 9.49 0.17
N TRP A 4 13.61 9.39 -1.14
CA TRP A 4 12.53 9.22 -2.12
C TRP A 4 12.90 8.09 -3.07
N TRP A 5 11.95 7.19 -3.32
CA TRP A 5 12.08 6.21 -4.40
C TRP A 5 10.73 5.83 -4.98
N SER A 6 10.78 5.29 -6.20
CA SER A 6 9.61 4.73 -6.89
C SER A 6 9.99 3.41 -7.56
N LEU A 7 9.13 2.41 -7.41
CA LEU A 7 9.22 1.11 -8.07
C LEU A 7 8.06 0.94 -9.04
N HIS A 8 8.36 0.44 -10.23
CA HIS A 8 7.39 -0.12 -11.15
C HIS A 8 7.46 -1.64 -11.05
N LEU A 9 6.33 -2.25 -10.70
CA LEU A 9 6.26 -3.67 -10.38
C LEU A 9 5.22 -4.34 -11.26
N ARG A 10 5.51 -5.57 -11.68
CA ARG A 10 4.53 -6.42 -12.34
C ARG A 10 3.49 -6.90 -11.32
N ARG A 11 2.26 -7.11 -11.75
CA ARG A 11 1.14 -7.65 -10.96
C ARG A 11 1.31 -9.15 -10.67
N GLU A 12 2.44 -9.49 -10.05
CA GLU A 12 2.81 -10.84 -9.66
C GLU A 12 2.95 -10.90 -8.14
N PRO A 13 2.49 -11.97 -7.47
CA PRO A 13 2.65 -12.12 -6.02
C PRO A 13 4.11 -12.00 -5.55
N ALA A 14 5.07 -12.40 -6.40
CA ALA A 14 6.50 -12.29 -6.13
C ALA A 14 7.02 -10.84 -6.04
N SER A 15 6.28 -9.86 -6.56
CA SER A 15 6.62 -8.44 -6.48
C SER A 15 6.37 -7.84 -5.08
N VAL A 16 5.43 -8.38 -4.31
CA VAL A 16 5.05 -7.86 -2.98
C VAL A 16 6.22 -7.95 -1.99
N PRO A 17 6.92 -9.10 -1.84
CA PRO A 17 8.09 -9.19 -0.97
C PRO A 17 9.27 -8.30 -1.40
N LEU A 18 9.34 -7.89 -2.67
CA LEU A 18 10.38 -6.97 -3.16
C LEU A 18 10.09 -5.55 -2.65
N ALA A 19 8.87 -5.05 -2.85
CA ALA A 19 8.44 -3.74 -2.34
C ALA A 19 8.64 -3.64 -0.82
N ARG A 20 8.22 -4.67 -0.09
CA ARG A 20 8.36 -4.76 1.38
C ARG A 20 9.82 -4.67 1.83
N ARG A 21 10.71 -5.43 1.19
CA ARG A 21 12.14 -5.44 1.52
C ARG A 21 12.80 -4.08 1.28
N LEU A 22 12.46 -3.40 0.18
CA LEU A 22 12.98 -2.07 -0.09
C LEU A 22 12.50 -1.05 0.94
N LEU A 23 11.22 -1.09 1.31
CA LEU A 23 10.67 -0.20 2.34
C LEU A 23 11.39 -0.40 3.68
N LEU A 24 11.55 -1.66 4.13
CA LEU A 24 12.23 -1.97 5.38
C LEU A 24 13.67 -1.44 5.40
N GLY A 25 14.46 -1.71 4.36
CA GLY A 25 15.83 -1.18 4.28
C GLY A 25 15.90 0.35 4.24
N THR A 26 14.90 0.99 3.61
CA THR A 26 14.78 2.46 3.58
C THR A 26 14.50 3.02 4.98
N MET A 27 13.55 2.43 5.69
CA MET A 27 13.15 2.87 7.03
C MET A 27 14.25 2.60 8.08
N GLU A 28 14.95 1.47 7.97
CA GLU A 28 16.13 1.16 8.80
C GLU A 28 17.23 2.22 8.59
N THR A 29 17.51 2.57 7.33
CA THR A 29 18.50 3.62 7.00
C THR A 29 18.06 5.00 7.50
N ALA A 30 16.76 5.28 7.52
CA ALA A 30 16.20 6.52 8.05
C ALA A 30 16.11 6.54 9.59
N GLY A 31 16.35 5.43 10.28
CA GLY A 31 16.24 5.32 11.72
C GLY A 31 14.79 5.35 12.24
N VAL A 32 13.84 4.87 11.43
CA VAL A 32 12.43 4.74 11.83
C VAL A 32 12.30 3.66 12.89
N ASP A 33 11.41 3.89 13.87
CA ASP A 33 11.14 2.94 14.95
C ASP A 33 10.74 1.54 14.41
N PRO A 34 11.25 0.43 14.98
CA PRO A 34 10.97 -0.91 14.48
C PRO A 34 9.49 -1.32 14.48
N ASP A 35 8.69 -0.85 15.44
CA ASP A 35 7.25 -1.18 15.50
C ASP A 35 6.51 -0.42 14.40
N ILE A 36 6.86 0.84 14.16
CA ILE A 36 6.36 1.62 13.02
C ILE A 36 6.77 0.96 11.70
N CYS A 37 8.02 0.50 11.59
CA CYS A 37 8.50 -0.22 10.42
C CYS A 37 7.67 -1.47 10.14
N TYR A 38 7.33 -2.22 11.19
CA TYR A 38 6.52 -3.43 11.08
C TYR A 38 5.12 -3.09 10.54
N ASP A 39 4.43 -2.14 11.17
CA ASP A 39 3.06 -1.73 10.81
C ASP A 39 2.99 -1.23 9.36
N LEU A 40 3.93 -0.35 8.95
CA LEU A 40 4.02 0.14 7.58
C LEU A 40 4.36 -0.98 6.59
N SER A 41 5.18 -1.97 6.99
CA SER A 41 5.48 -3.11 6.12
C SER A 41 4.26 -3.99 5.88
N VAL A 42 3.39 -4.15 6.88
CA VAL A 42 2.12 -4.88 6.75
C VAL A 42 1.18 -4.09 5.84
N ALA A 43 0.97 -2.81 6.13
CA ALA A 43 0.11 -1.94 5.32
C ALA A 43 0.53 -1.89 3.84
N LEU A 44 1.83 -1.77 3.56
CA LEU A 44 2.35 -1.85 2.19
C LEU A 44 2.10 -3.23 1.57
N SER A 45 2.26 -4.32 2.32
CA SER A 45 2.04 -5.67 1.78
C SER A 45 0.58 -5.87 1.34
N GLU A 46 -0.36 -5.43 2.17
CA GLU A 46 -1.80 -5.49 1.87
C GLU A 46 -2.16 -4.60 0.67
N ALA A 47 -1.63 -3.37 0.63
CA ALA A 47 -1.88 -2.47 -0.50
C ALA A 47 -1.33 -3.02 -1.83
N CYS A 48 -0.13 -3.61 -1.82
CA CYS A 48 0.43 -4.27 -2.99
C CYS A 48 -0.34 -5.54 -3.37
N ALA A 49 -0.80 -6.33 -2.39
CA ALA A 49 -1.64 -7.49 -2.65
C ALA A 49 -2.95 -7.08 -3.36
N ASN A 50 -3.60 -6.02 -2.88
CA ASN A 50 -4.78 -5.44 -3.54
C ASN A 50 -4.48 -5.00 -4.97
N ALA A 51 -3.34 -4.36 -5.23
CA ALA A 51 -2.94 -3.97 -6.58
C ALA A 51 -2.68 -5.19 -7.49
N VAL A 52 -2.09 -6.25 -6.97
CA VAL A 52 -1.89 -7.51 -7.71
C VAL A 52 -3.25 -8.13 -8.05
N GLU A 53 -4.13 -8.29 -7.06
CA GLU A 53 -5.42 -8.98 -7.21
C GLU A 53 -6.46 -8.18 -8.01
N HIS A 54 -6.49 -6.86 -7.85
CA HIS A 54 -7.57 -6.00 -8.33
C HIS A 54 -7.13 -4.86 -9.25
N GLY A 55 -5.82 -4.63 -9.39
CA GLY A 55 -5.26 -3.40 -9.92
C GLY A 55 -5.25 -3.18 -11.44
N GLY A 56 -6.15 -3.83 -12.19
CA GLY A 56 -6.28 -3.62 -13.62
C GLY A 56 -7.03 -4.72 -14.37
N ASP A 57 -7.40 -4.41 -15.61
CA ASP A 57 -7.93 -5.38 -16.57
C ASP A 57 -6.77 -6.25 -17.10
N ALA A 58 -7.06 -7.33 -17.85
CA ALA A 58 -6.05 -8.27 -18.38
C ALA A 58 -4.99 -7.66 -19.33
N THR A 59 -5.01 -6.34 -19.54
CA THR A 59 -4.08 -5.57 -20.37
C THR A 59 -3.13 -4.70 -19.56
N THR A 60 -3.43 -4.44 -18.28
CA THR A 60 -2.59 -3.64 -17.36
C THR A 60 -1.94 -4.57 -16.35
N GLU A 61 -0.64 -4.76 -16.55
CA GLU A 61 0.17 -5.77 -15.88
C GLU A 61 1.10 -5.18 -14.82
N ASP A 62 1.01 -3.87 -14.57
CA ASP A 62 1.90 -3.13 -13.68
C ASP A 62 1.17 -2.26 -12.65
N TYR A 63 1.84 -2.05 -11.53
CA TYR A 63 1.47 -1.11 -10.49
C TYR A 63 2.73 -0.40 -9.98
N ARG A 64 2.53 0.70 -9.26
CA ARG A 64 3.60 1.58 -8.79
C ARG A 64 3.57 1.69 -7.28
N VAL A 65 4.75 1.63 -6.67
CA VAL A 65 4.96 1.95 -5.26
C VAL A 65 5.91 3.12 -5.16
N THR A 66 5.50 4.18 -4.47
CA THR A 66 6.34 5.35 -4.20
C THR A 66 6.44 5.56 -2.71
N ALA A 67 7.64 5.76 -2.20
CA ALA A 67 7.85 6.07 -0.79
C ALA A 67 8.68 7.35 -0.65
N PHE A 68 8.25 8.19 0.28
CA PHE A 68 8.90 9.42 0.66
C PHE A 68 9.01 9.48 2.18
N ILE A 69 10.23 9.59 2.68
CA ILE A 69 10.53 9.79 4.09
C ILE A 69 11.26 11.12 4.22
N ASP A 70 10.65 12.07 4.91
CA ASP A 70 11.24 13.38 5.19
C ASP A 70 10.88 13.85 6.59
N GLY A 71 11.90 14.10 7.41
CA GLY A 71 11.73 14.44 8.81
C GLY A 71 10.96 13.35 9.58
N ASP A 72 9.80 13.72 10.10
CA ASP A 72 8.87 12.88 10.86
C ASP A 72 7.77 12.26 9.99
N THR A 73 7.78 12.52 8.69
CA THR A 73 6.71 12.13 7.78
C THR A 73 7.16 10.99 6.87
N CYS A 74 6.43 9.88 6.93
CA CYS A 74 6.53 8.76 5.99
C CYS A 74 5.26 8.69 5.14
N ARG A 75 5.39 8.89 3.83
CA ARG A 75 4.31 8.77 2.85
C ARG A 75 4.62 7.62 1.91
N ILE A 76 3.68 6.69 1.82
CA ILE A 76 3.74 5.54 0.92
C ILE A 76 2.51 5.59 0.03
N GLU A 77 2.71 5.50 -1.28
CA GLU A 77 1.67 5.49 -2.27
C GLU A 77 1.74 4.19 -3.08
N VAL A 78 0.60 3.52 -3.21
CA VAL A 78 0.43 2.39 -4.12
C VAL A 78 -0.59 2.81 -5.16
N THR A 79 -0.19 2.82 -6.42
CA THR A 79 -1.04 3.21 -7.55
C THR A 79 -1.15 2.05 -8.51
N ASP A 80 -2.38 1.65 -8.79
CA ASP A 80 -2.74 0.64 -9.79
C ASP A 80 -3.69 1.23 -10.84
N SER A 81 -3.98 0.47 -11.90
CA SER A 81 -4.89 0.87 -12.97
C SER A 81 -6.24 0.16 -12.88
N GLY A 82 -6.59 -0.33 -11.69
CA GLY A 82 -7.82 -1.06 -11.42
C GLY A 82 -9.06 -0.19 -11.48
N PRO A 83 -10.25 -0.80 -11.48
CA PRO A 83 -11.52 -0.08 -11.54
C PRO A 83 -11.82 0.75 -10.28
N GLY A 84 -10.95 0.71 -9.27
CA GLY A 84 -11.14 1.33 -7.97
C GLY A 84 -12.13 0.57 -7.08
N PHE A 85 -12.39 1.12 -5.90
CA PHE A 85 -13.32 0.53 -4.93
C PHE A 85 -14.76 0.90 -5.27
N ARG A 86 -15.61 -0.12 -5.49
CA ARG A 86 -17.06 0.07 -5.51
C ARG A 86 -17.58 -0.28 -4.11
N PRO A 87 -17.91 0.70 -3.25
CA PRO A 87 -18.51 0.39 -1.97
C PRO A 87 -19.86 -0.28 -2.21
N ASP A 88 -20.06 -1.46 -1.61
CA ASP A 88 -21.39 -2.03 -1.55
C ASP A 88 -22.33 -1.03 -0.85
N PRO A 89 -23.58 -0.86 -1.31
CA PRO A 89 -24.52 -0.02 -0.63
C PRO A 89 -24.65 -0.51 0.81
N ALA A 90 -24.32 0.37 1.76
CA ALA A 90 -24.39 0.03 3.17
C ALA A 90 -25.79 -0.55 3.48
N PRO A 91 -25.88 -1.69 4.20
CA PRO A 91 -27.16 -2.24 4.56
C PRO A 91 -27.97 -1.17 5.32
N PRO A 92 -29.30 -1.09 5.11
CA PRO A 92 -30.13 -0.10 5.78
C PRO A 92 -29.90 -0.21 7.28
N ARG A 93 -29.53 0.89 7.92
CA ARG A 93 -29.39 0.94 9.38
C ARG A 93 -30.76 0.60 9.97
N SER A 94 -30.84 -0.50 10.72
CA SER A 94 -32.03 -0.81 11.51
C SER A 94 -32.34 0.40 12.41
N PRO A 95 -33.62 0.83 12.54
CA PRO A 95 -33.96 1.88 13.47
C PRO A 95 -33.50 1.46 14.86
N VAL A 96 -32.64 2.26 15.48
CA VAL A 96 -32.36 2.14 16.91
C VAL A 96 -33.66 2.51 17.61
N ASP A 97 -34.36 1.49 18.10
CA ASP A 97 -35.55 1.70 18.92
C ASP A 97 -35.10 2.39 20.21
N ARG A 98 -35.41 3.68 20.33
CA ARG A 98 -35.20 4.45 21.55
C ARG A 98 -36.47 4.37 22.37
N THR A 99 -36.57 3.32 23.20
CA THR A 99 -37.48 3.27 24.35
C THR A 99 -36.69 3.38 25.64
#